data_AF-A0A7Y3YS21-F1
#
_entry.id   AF-A0A7Y3YS21-F1
#
_cell.length_a   1.000
_cell.length_b   1.000
_cell.length_c   1.000
_cell.angle_alpha   90.00
_cell.angle_beta   90.00
_cell.angle_gamma   90.00
#
_symmetry.space_group_name_H-M   'P 1'
#
loop_
_entity.id
_entity.type
_entity.pdbx_description
1 polymer ?
#
loop_
_entity_poly.entity_id
_entity_poly.type
_entity_poly.pdbx_seq_one_letter_code
_entity_poly.pdbx_strand_id
1 'polypeptide(L)'
;MTNSDKVYGFNTPQRLFVGYTLAVLVDLVVLNIFDEYWDFVNIESFTISLIAALLLQLLLKLSIGLEHKIAEHFKSKPGTAPKVYRAITTYIILVGSKFVMLEAINLLFGDKVSFTGPWNGVVAFFAVVFTILIAEVIVSKIYFALDDKQDANLDEKTA
;
A
#
# COMPACT_ATOMS: atom_id res chain seq x y z
N MET A 1 -27.16 38.87 1.07
CA MET A 1 -26.01 38.01 1.40
C MET A 1 -26.23 36.70 0.66
N THR A 2 -25.62 36.54 -0.52
CA THR A 2 -25.68 35.29 -1.29
C THR A 2 -24.84 34.26 -0.56
N ASN A 3 -25.50 33.24 0.00
CA ASN A 3 -24.82 32.06 0.52
C ASN A 3 -24.13 31.40 -0.68
N SER A 4 -22.81 31.53 -0.75
CA SER A 4 -22.00 30.84 -1.74
C SER A 4 -22.17 29.35 -1.49
N ASP A 5 -22.87 28.64 -2.38
CA ASP A 5 -23.00 27.20 -2.32
C ASP A 5 -21.60 26.60 -2.23
N LYS A 6 -21.26 26.02 -1.07
CA LYS A 6 -19.97 25.41 -0.89
C LYS A 6 -19.92 24.16 -1.75
N VAL A 7 -19.17 24.22 -2.84
CA VAL A 7 -18.86 23.04 -3.66
C VAL A 7 -17.90 22.18 -2.86
N TYR A 8 -18.43 21.20 -2.12
CA TYR A 8 -17.63 20.19 -1.44
C TYR A 8 -17.25 19.09 -2.43
N GLY A 9 -16.15 19.30 -3.15
CA GLY A 9 -15.57 18.29 -4.03
C GLY A 9 -14.05 18.39 -4.01
N PHE A 10 -13.36 17.30 -3.63
CA PHE A 10 -11.91 17.25 -3.72
C PHE A 10 -11.48 17.08 -5.17
N ASN A 11 -10.53 17.90 -5.64
CA ASN A 11 -9.93 17.70 -6.95
C ASN A 11 -8.98 16.47 -6.94
N THR A 12 -8.66 15.92 -8.11
CA THR A 12 -7.82 14.72 -8.23
C THR A 12 -6.48 14.84 -7.47
N PRO A 13 -5.73 15.96 -7.56
CA PRO A 13 -4.52 16.14 -6.75
C PRO A 13 -4.75 16.08 -5.23
N GLN A 14 -5.83 16.69 -4.72
CA GLN A 14 -6.16 16.65 -3.29
C GLN A 14 -6.48 15.22 -2.83
N ARG A 15 -7.25 14.47 -3.62
CA ARG A 15 -7.54 13.05 -3.34
C ARG A 15 -6.26 12.21 -3.27
N LEU A 16 -5.31 12.45 -4.19
CA LEU A 16 -4.02 11.76 -4.18
C LEU A 16 -3.18 12.12 -2.96
N PHE A 17 -3.13 13.41 -2.58
CA PHE A 17 -2.41 13.86 -1.38
C PHE A 17 -2.96 13.19 -0.12
N VAL A 18 -4.29 13.20 0.07
CA VAL A 18 -4.94 12.58 1.23
C VAL A 18 -4.71 11.07 1.23
N GLY A 19 -4.91 10.40 0.08
CA GLY A 19 -4.70 8.96 -0.03
C GLY A 19 -3.27 8.52 0.33
N TYR A 20 -2.26 9.21 -0.20
CA TYR A 20 -0.87 8.89 0.13
C TYR A 20 -0.49 9.23 1.56
N THR A 21 -0.99 10.34 2.10
CA THR A 21 -0.75 10.71 3.49
C THR A 21 -1.36 9.67 4.43
N LEU A 22 -2.62 9.28 4.21
CA LEU A 22 -3.29 8.24 4.99
C LEU A 22 -2.53 6.91 4.93
N ALA A 23 -2.10 6.50 3.74
CA ALA A 23 -1.40 5.24 3.58
C ALA A 23 -0.05 5.21 4.35
N VAL A 24 0.76 6.27 4.26
CA VAL A 24 2.01 6.37 5.04
C VAL A 24 1.73 6.37 6.54
N LEU A 25 0.67 7.05 6.99
CA LEU A 25 0.28 7.05 8.40
C LEU A 25 -0.19 5.67 8.88
N VAL A 26 -0.91 4.92 8.04
CA VAL A 26 -1.29 3.53 8.33
C VAL A 26 -0.06 2.65 8.47
N ASP A 27 0.88 2.72 7.53
CA ASP A 27 2.13 1.96 7.57
C ASP A 27 2.93 2.28 8.85
N LEU A 28 3.05 3.56 9.17
CA LEU A 28 3.72 4.04 10.36
C LEU A 28 3.08 3.48 11.63
N VAL A 29 1.75 3.54 11.75
CA VAL A 29 1.01 3.03 12.91
C VAL A 29 1.19 1.52 13.03
N VAL A 30 1.05 0.77 11.94
CA VAL A 30 1.19 -0.69 11.97
C VAL A 30 2.61 -1.07 12.39
N LEU A 31 3.65 -0.44 11.82
CA LEU A 31 5.04 -0.69 12.20
C LEU A 31 5.28 -0.45 13.69
N ASN A 32 4.82 0.68 14.23
CA ASN A 32 5.03 1.00 15.65
C ASN A 32 4.20 0.09 16.58
N ILE A 33 3.04 -0.41 16.16
CA ILE A 33 2.29 -1.43 16.93
C ILE A 33 3.10 -2.73 17.01
N PHE A 34 3.71 -3.15 15.90
CA PHE A 34 4.53 -4.37 15.91
C PHE A 34 5.81 -4.20 16.73
N ASP A 35 6.48 -3.06 16.60
CA ASP A 35 7.66 -2.72 17.40
C ASP A 35 7.36 -2.69 18.91
N GLU A 36 6.20 -2.16 19.30
CA GLU A 36 5.79 -2.05 20.70
C GLU A 36 5.36 -3.40 21.31
N TYR A 37 4.65 -4.23 20.55
CA TYR A 37 3.94 -5.40 21.11
C TYR A 37 4.45 -6.75 20.62
N TRP A 38 5.42 -6.80 19.72
CA TRP A 38 5.93 -8.06 19.18
C TRP A 38 7.45 -8.11 19.13
N ASP A 39 8.05 -8.91 20.01
CA ASP A 39 9.50 -9.08 20.16
C ASP A 39 10.27 -9.46 18.88
N PHE A 40 9.56 -9.90 17.84
CA PHE A 40 10.14 -10.21 16.53
C PHE A 40 10.32 -9.02 15.61
N VAL A 41 9.89 -7.82 16.02
CA VAL A 41 10.07 -6.57 15.27
C VAL A 41 10.70 -5.57 16.21
N ASN A 42 11.84 -5.00 15.80
CA ASN A 42 12.50 -3.94 16.54
C ASN A 42 12.92 -2.80 15.62
N ILE A 43 12.57 -1.59 16.01
CA ILE A 43 12.83 -0.35 15.29
C ILE A 43 13.51 0.63 16.25
N GLU A 44 14.71 1.09 15.89
CA GLU A 44 15.57 1.89 16.77
C GLU A 44 14.90 3.18 17.28
N SER A 45 14.06 3.80 16.45
CA SER A 45 13.35 5.03 16.81
C SER A 45 12.17 5.32 15.88
N PHE A 46 11.29 6.23 16.34
CA PHE A 46 10.17 6.72 15.54
C PHE A 46 10.60 7.26 14.16
N THR A 47 11.70 8.03 14.09
CA THR A 47 12.19 8.56 12.80
C THR A 47 12.57 7.44 11.83
N ILE A 48 13.17 6.36 12.33
CA ILE A 48 13.48 5.18 11.50
C ILE A 48 12.20 4.50 11.04
N SER A 49 11.20 4.36 11.92
CA SER A 49 9.89 3.80 11.53
C SER A 49 9.20 4.62 10.43
N LEU A 50 9.34 5.94 10.43
CA LEU A 50 8.79 6.82 9.40
C LEU A 50 9.50 6.65 8.05
N ILE A 51 10.82 6.56 8.05
CA ILE A 51 11.59 6.31 6.82
C ILE A 51 11.27 4.90 6.31
N ALA A 52 11.11 3.91 7.20
CA ALA A 52 10.72 2.55 6.85
C ALA A 52 9.31 2.49 6.25
N ALA A 53 8.34 3.20 6.83
CA ALA A 53 6.99 3.34 6.27
C ALA A 53 7.02 3.94 4.86
N LEU A 54 7.77 5.03 4.66
CA LEU A 54 7.94 5.64 3.34
C LEU A 54 8.61 4.68 2.33
N LEU A 55 9.62 3.93 2.76
CA LEU A 55 10.29 2.94 1.93
C LEU A 55 9.34 1.81 1.53
N LEU A 56 8.64 1.21 2.51
CA LEU A 56 7.66 0.14 2.27
C LEU A 56 6.61 0.63 1.27
N GLN A 57 6.09 1.83 1.48
CA GLN A 57 5.06 2.37 0.61
C GLN A 57 5.57 2.66 -0.82
N LEU A 58 6.84 3.06 -0.95
CA LEU A 58 7.49 3.19 -2.25
C LEU A 58 7.64 1.83 -2.93
N LEU A 59 8.14 0.83 -2.22
CA LEU A 59 8.40 -0.51 -2.76
C LEU A 59 7.12 -1.23 -3.17
N LEU A 60 6.02 -1.08 -2.42
CA LEU A 60 4.70 -1.61 -2.79
C LEU A 60 4.23 -1.05 -4.13
N LYS A 61 4.31 0.27 -4.31
CA LYS A 61 3.92 0.91 -5.59
C LYS A 61 4.80 0.49 -6.75
N LEU A 62 6.11 0.38 -6.52
CA LEU A 62 7.05 -0.10 -7.54
C LEU A 62 6.74 -1.56 -7.92
N SER A 63 6.46 -2.43 -6.94
CA SER A 63 6.09 -3.83 -7.19
C SER A 63 4.83 -3.93 -8.05
N ILE A 64 3.78 -3.18 -7.71
CA ILE A 64 2.51 -3.18 -8.46
C ILE A 64 2.73 -2.63 -9.88
N GLY A 65 3.52 -1.56 -10.03
CA GLY A 65 3.84 -0.99 -11.33
C GLY A 65 4.62 -1.95 -12.24
N LEU A 66 5.59 -2.67 -11.67
CA LEU A 66 6.36 -3.71 -12.38
C LEU A 66 5.47 -4.88 -12.78
N GLU A 67 4.60 -5.35 -11.88
CA GLU A 67 3.63 -6.39 -12.17
C GLU A 67 2.71 -6.01 -13.33
N HIS A 68 2.18 -4.78 -13.32
CA HIS A 68 1.29 -4.29 -14.37
C HIS A 68 1.98 -4.23 -15.73
N LYS A 69 3.18 -3.64 -15.79
CA LYS A 69 3.97 -3.52 -17.04
C LYS A 69 4.25 -4.89 -17.67
N ILE A 70 4.57 -5.88 -16.83
CA ILE A 70 4.87 -7.24 -17.30
C ILE A 70 3.59 -7.96 -17.70
N ALA A 71 2.50 -7.81 -16.95
CA ALA A 71 1.20 -8.37 -17.29
C ALA A 71 0.68 -7.84 -18.63
N GLU A 72 0.86 -6.55 -18.92
CA GLU A 72 0.50 -5.93 -20.20
C GLU A 72 1.36 -6.47 -21.36
N HIS A 73 2.67 -6.60 -21.15
CA HIS A 73 3.58 -7.16 -22.15
C HIS A 73 3.11 -8.54 -22.63
N PHE A 74 2.73 -9.43 -21.72
CA PHE A 74 2.23 -10.77 -22.07
C PHE A 74 0.78 -10.79 -22.56
N LYS A 75 -0.07 -9.83 -22.17
CA LYS A 75 -1.44 -9.70 -22.70
C LYS A 75 -1.48 -9.42 -24.21
N SER A 76 -0.47 -8.72 -24.74
CA SER A 76 -0.40 -8.34 -26.16
C SER A 76 -0.11 -9.50 -27.13
N LYS A 77 0.21 -10.71 -26.65
CA LYS A 77 0.65 -11.85 -27.48
C LYS A 77 -0.45 -12.91 -27.61
N PRO A 78 -0.83 -13.35 -28.83
CA PRO A 78 -1.83 -14.40 -29.02
C PRO A 78 -1.29 -15.80 -28.66
N GLY A 79 -2.14 -16.65 -28.09
CA GLY A 79 -1.84 -18.07 -27.79
C GLY A 79 -2.05 -18.49 -26.32
N THR A 80 -1.84 -19.78 -26.04
CA THR A 80 -1.91 -20.38 -24.69
C THR A 80 -0.61 -20.26 -23.91
N ALA A 81 0.55 -20.33 -24.58
CA ALA A 81 1.86 -20.18 -23.94
C ALA A 81 2.04 -18.83 -23.21
N PRO A 82 1.66 -17.66 -23.79
CA PRO A 82 1.74 -16.37 -23.08
C PRO A 82 0.91 -16.32 -21.79
N LYS A 83 -0.19 -17.09 -21.68
CA LYS A 83 -1.01 -17.15 -20.46
C LYS A 83 -0.26 -17.86 -19.32
N VAL A 84 0.45 -18.95 -19.64
CA VAL A 84 1.28 -19.70 -18.68
C VAL A 84 2.46 -18.85 -18.24
N TYR A 85 3.19 -18.25 -19.19
CA TYR A 85 4.30 -17.35 -18.85
C TYR A 85 3.86 -16.13 -18.03
N ARG A 86 2.67 -15.58 -18.31
CA ARG A 86 2.10 -14.52 -17.47
C ARG A 86 1.86 -15.00 -16.05
N ALA A 87 1.21 -16.15 -15.86
CA ALA A 87 0.93 -16.69 -14.52
C ALA A 87 2.22 -16.94 -13.71
N ILE A 88 3.24 -17.54 -14.35
CA ILE A 88 4.54 -17.79 -13.72
C ILE A 88 5.23 -16.47 -13.37
N THR A 89 5.29 -15.51 -14.31
CA THR A 89 6.01 -14.25 -14.10
C THR A 89 5.32 -13.39 -13.05
N THR A 90 3.99 -13.29 -13.09
CA THR A 90 3.20 -12.60 -12.05
C THR A 90 3.42 -13.24 -10.68
N TYR A 91 3.46 -14.57 -10.58
CA TYR A 91 3.76 -15.26 -9.32
C TYR A 91 5.18 -14.95 -8.81
N ILE A 92 6.19 -15.01 -9.69
CA ILE A 92 7.57 -14.68 -9.35
C ILE A 92 7.68 -13.23 -8.86
N ILE A 93 6.97 -12.28 -9.47
CA ILE A 93 6.97 -10.89 -9.02
C ILE A 93 6.28 -10.75 -7.67
N LEU A 94 5.10 -11.35 -7.50
CA LEU A 94 4.32 -11.26 -6.25
C LEU A 94 5.06 -11.83 -5.04
N VAL A 95 5.73 -12.96 -5.22
CA VAL A 95 6.50 -13.61 -4.16
C VAL A 95 7.89 -12.98 -4.05
N GLY A 96 8.56 -12.78 -5.17
CA GLY A 96 9.92 -12.25 -5.25
C GLY A 96 10.03 -10.81 -4.76
N SER A 97 9.03 -9.95 -5.01
CA SER A 97 9.06 -8.57 -4.54
C SER A 97 9.10 -8.46 -3.02
N LYS A 98 8.56 -9.44 -2.30
CA LYS A 98 8.62 -9.49 -0.83
C LYS A 98 10.03 -9.76 -0.33
N PHE A 99 10.77 -10.63 -1.01
CA PHE A 99 12.19 -10.84 -0.69
C PHE A 99 13.05 -9.63 -1.04
N VAL A 100 12.76 -8.97 -2.17
CA VAL A 100 13.42 -7.69 -2.53
C VAL A 100 13.13 -6.61 -1.50
N MET A 101 11.90 -6.54 -0.97
CA MET A 101 11.54 -5.59 0.08
C MET A 101 12.31 -5.84 1.37
N LEU A 102 12.39 -7.10 1.81
CA LEU A 102 13.15 -7.48 2.99
C LEU A 102 14.65 -7.14 2.83
N GLU A 103 15.22 -7.45 1.67
CA GLU A 103 16.63 -7.10 1.38
C GLU A 103 16.85 -5.59 1.34
N ALA A 104 15.93 -4.82 0.74
CA ALA A 104 16.02 -3.37 0.70
C ALA A 104 15.99 -2.75 2.09
N ILE A 105 15.19 -3.29 3.01
CA ILE A 105 15.16 -2.85 4.41
C ILE A 105 16.48 -3.18 5.10
N ASN A 106 16.96 -4.42 4.98
CA ASN A 106 18.23 -4.83 5.58
C ASN A 106 19.41 -3.98 5.06
N LEU A 107 19.43 -3.65 3.77
CA LEU A 107 20.50 -2.85 3.17
C LEU A 107 20.43 -1.38 3.62
N LEU A 108 19.23 -0.79 3.69
CA LEU A 108 19.07 0.63 4.03
C LEU A 108 19.12 0.91 5.53
N PHE A 109 18.62 0.00 6.36
CA PHE A 109 18.49 0.20 7.80
C PHE A 109 19.46 -0.65 8.61
N GLY A 110 20.02 -1.72 8.05
CA GLY A 110 20.91 -2.62 8.78
C GLY A 110 20.27 -3.09 10.08
N ASP A 111 20.95 -2.84 11.19
CA ASP A 111 20.49 -3.24 12.52
C ASP A 111 19.40 -2.31 13.12
N LYS A 112 19.05 -1.21 12.43
CA LYS A 112 18.08 -0.22 12.93
C LYS A 112 16.62 -0.64 12.76
N VAL A 113 16.37 -1.57 11.83
CA VAL A 113 15.08 -2.23 11.64
C VAL A 113 15.39 -3.72 11.54
N SER A 114 15.05 -4.46 12.58
CA SER A 114 15.31 -5.89 12.61
C SER A 114 14.01 -6.70 12.69
N PHE A 115 13.92 -7.69 11.83
CA PHE A 115 12.91 -8.74 11.90
C PHE A 115 13.61 -10.00 12.40
N THR A 116 13.15 -10.54 13.53
CA THR A 116 13.73 -11.73 14.16
C THR A 116 12.71 -12.86 14.26
N GLY A 117 13.11 -13.99 14.86
CA GLY A 117 12.23 -15.16 14.97
C GLY A 117 12.33 -16.13 13.78
N PRO A 118 11.30 -16.96 13.55
CA PRO A 118 11.37 -18.08 12.63
C PRO A 118 11.79 -17.69 11.21
N TRP A 119 12.59 -18.55 10.57
CA TRP A 119 13.07 -18.33 9.21
C TRP A 119 13.84 -17.01 9.05
N ASN A 120 14.66 -16.63 10.04
CA ASN A 120 15.44 -15.39 10.07
C ASN A 120 14.56 -14.13 9.88
N GLY A 121 13.44 -14.06 10.60
CA GLY A 121 12.56 -12.88 10.55
C GLY A 121 11.60 -12.80 9.38
N VAL A 122 11.66 -13.75 8.43
CA VAL A 122 10.74 -13.78 7.29
C VAL A 122 9.28 -13.84 7.75
N VAL A 123 8.96 -14.65 8.75
CA VAL A 123 7.59 -14.74 9.27
C VAL A 123 7.11 -13.40 9.83
N ALA A 124 7.99 -12.70 10.57
CA ALA A 124 7.66 -11.40 11.14
C ALA A 124 7.43 -10.33 10.07
N PHE A 125 8.33 -10.27 9.09
CA PHE A 125 8.20 -9.38 7.94
C PHE A 125 6.90 -9.60 7.17
N PHE A 126 6.55 -10.86 6.87
CA PHE A 126 5.30 -11.16 6.15
C PHE A 126 4.06 -10.79 6.97
N ALA A 127 4.05 -11.03 8.28
CA ALA A 127 2.94 -10.64 9.16
C ALA A 127 2.73 -9.12 9.16
N VAL A 128 3.81 -8.35 9.24
CA VAL A 128 3.77 -6.88 9.14
C VAL A 128 3.20 -6.44 7.79
N VAL A 129 3.75 -6.95 6.68
CA VAL A 129 3.30 -6.60 5.33
C VAL A 129 1.82 -6.94 5.12
N PHE A 130 1.37 -8.12 5.55
CA PHE A 130 -0.04 -8.49 5.41
C PHE A 130 -0.95 -7.61 6.26
N THR A 131 -0.53 -7.24 7.47
CA THR A 131 -1.29 -6.34 8.34
C THR A 131 -1.41 -4.95 7.74
N ILE A 132 -0.31 -4.42 7.18
CA ILE A 132 -0.30 -3.16 6.41
C ILE A 132 -1.33 -3.22 5.28
N LEU A 133 -1.26 -4.25 4.41
CA LEU A 133 -2.18 -4.38 3.27
C LEU A 133 -3.64 -4.45 3.71
N ILE A 134 -3.94 -5.18 4.79
CA ILE A 134 -5.29 -5.27 5.34
C ILE A 134 -5.74 -3.92 5.90
N ALA A 135 -4.89 -3.24 6.66
CA ALA A 135 -5.20 -1.94 7.26
C ALA A 135 -5.42 -0.87 6.20
N GLU A 136 -4.57 -0.81 5.17
CA GLU A 136 -4.73 0.11 4.03
C GLU A 136 -6.06 -0.12 3.31
N VAL A 137 -6.44 -1.38 3.07
CA VAL A 137 -7.73 -1.72 2.43
C VAL A 137 -8.91 -1.28 3.29
N ILE A 138 -8.84 -1.47 4.61
CA ILE A 138 -9.91 -1.05 5.54
C ILE A 138 -10.03 0.48 5.53
N VAL A 139 -8.93 1.20 5.72
CA VAL A 139 -8.92 2.66 5.74
C VAL A 139 -9.38 3.24 4.40
N SER A 140 -8.92 2.66 3.28
CA SER A 140 -9.36 3.05 1.94
C SER A 140 -10.87 2.86 1.76
N LYS A 141 -11.42 1.73 2.22
CA LYS A 141 -12.87 1.48 2.17
C LYS A 141 -13.65 2.51 2.97
N ILE A 142 -13.18 2.84 4.17
CA ILE A 142 -13.81 3.87 5.02
C ILE A 142 -13.75 5.22 4.32
N TYR A 143 -12.58 5.60 3.81
CA TYR A 143 -12.38 6.87 3.09
C TYR A 143 -13.35 7.01 1.91
N PHE A 144 -13.47 5.99 1.06
CA PHE A 144 -14.40 6.01 -0.08
C PHE A 144 -15.88 5.90 0.33
N ALA A 145 -16.20 5.25 1.45
CA ALA A 145 -17.56 5.17 1.95
C ALA A 145 -18.07 6.50 2.52
N LEU A 146 -17.15 7.38 2.95
CA LEU A 146 -17.43 8.73 3.47
C LEU A 146 -17.44 9.81 2.38
N ASP A 147 -17.10 9.48 1.14
CA ASP A 147 -17.24 10.40 0.00
C ASP A 147 -18.73 10.64 -0.21
N ASP A 148 -19.18 11.89 -0.14
CA ASP A 148 -20.57 12.25 -0.40
C ASP A 148 -20.93 11.74 -1.80
N LYS A 149 -21.77 10.71 -1.85
CA LYS A 149 -22.49 10.42 -3.08
C LYS A 149 -23.35 11.63 -3.31
N GLN A 150 -22.98 12.44 -4.29
CA GLN A 150 -23.85 13.47 -4.83
C GLN A 150 -25.04 12.70 -5.42
N ASP A 151 -26.03 12.43 -4.55
CA ASP A 151 -27.28 11.84 -4.95
C ASP A 151 -27.80 12.73 -6.08
N ALA A 152 -28.09 12.09 -7.20
CA ALA A 152 -28.77 12.69 -8.34
C ALA A 152 -30.16 13.16 -7.87
N ASN A 153 -30.20 14.31 -7.21
CA ASN A 153 -31.41 15.06 -6.91
C ASN A 153 -31.34 16.36 -7.72
N LEU A 154 -31.25 16.18 -9.04
CA LEU A 154 -31.54 17.19 -10.04
C LEU A 154 -32.88 16.93 -10.75
N ASP A 155 -33.56 15.81 -10.46
CA ASP A 155 -34.81 15.45 -11.14
C ASP A 155 -36.10 15.85 -10.39
N GLU A 156 -36.03 16.37 -9.15
CA GLU A 156 -37.23 16.76 -8.38
C GLU A 156 -37.53 18.28 -8.40
N LYS A 157 -36.63 19.13 -8.93
CA LYS A 157 -36.86 20.59 -9.00
C LYS A 157 -37.44 21.09 -10.33
N THR A 158 -37.88 20.18 -11.19
CA THR A 158 -38.52 20.49 -12.49
C THR A 158 -39.86 19.79 -12.72
N ALA A 159 -40.48 19.21 -11.68
CA ALA A 159 -41.85 18.70 -11.74
C ALA A 159 -42.85 19.69 -11.14
#